data_AF-A0A2D8F843-F1
#
_entry.id   AF-A0A2D8F843-F1
#
_cell.length_a   1.000
_cell.length_b   1.000
_cell.length_c   1.000
_cell.angle_alpha   90.00
_cell.angle_beta   90.00
_cell.angle_gamma   90.00
#
_symmetry.space_group_name_H-M   'P 1'
#
loop_
_entity.id
_entity.type
_entity.pdbx_description
1 polymer ?
#
loop_
_entity_poly.entity_id
_entity_poly.type
_entity_poly.pdbx_seq_one_letter_code
_entity_poly.pdbx_strand_id
1 'polypeptide(L)'
;DNICEAFGRNIERHMSVYGAHNEERLTGLHETQAIDQFSYGVSDRGASIRVPASVPTDGWVGRLEDRRPASNGDPYKIGAVIIETTKSAM
;
A
#
# COMPACT_ATOMS: atom_id res chain seq x y z
N ASP A 1 -11.53 5.65 -6.86
CA ASP A 1 -10.20 5.62 -6.20
C ASP A 1 -10.25 5.83 -4.69
N ASN A 2 -11.43 6.08 -4.09
CA ASN A 2 -11.68 6.17 -2.65
C ASN A 2 -10.85 5.23 -1.76
N ILE A 3 -10.71 3.95 -2.14
CA ILE A 3 -9.91 2.98 -1.39
C ILE A 3 -8.44 3.41 -1.31
N CYS A 4 -7.80 3.73 -2.44
CA CYS A 4 -6.39 4.16 -2.47
C CYS A 4 -6.20 5.45 -1.67
N GLU A 5 -7.12 6.40 -1.78
CA GLU A 5 -7.06 7.62 -0.97
C GLU A 5 -7.16 7.34 0.54
N ALA A 6 -8.00 6.38 0.94
CA ALA A 6 -8.14 6.01 2.35
C ALA A 6 -6.83 5.44 2.92
N PHE A 7 -6.07 4.68 2.13
CA PHE A 7 -4.72 4.26 2.52
C PHE A 7 -3.76 5.44 2.70
N GLY A 8 -3.87 6.48 1.86
CA GLY A 8 -3.09 7.71 1.96
C GLY A 8 -3.47 8.58 3.17
N ARG A 9 -4.73 8.55 3.59
CA ARG A 9 -5.21 9.25 4.79
C ARG A 9 -4.82 8.55 6.11
N ASN A 10 -4.42 7.29 6.07
CA ASN A 10 -4.16 6.46 7.25
C ASN A 10 -2.71 5.94 7.33
N ILE A 11 -1.74 6.64 6.75
CA ILE A 11 -0.34 6.19 6.64
C ILE A 11 0.23 5.74 7.99
N GLU A 12 0.10 6.57 9.03
CA GLU A 12 0.63 6.27 10.37
C GLU A 12 0.10 4.95 10.92
N ARG A 13 -1.21 4.71 10.78
CA ARG A 13 -1.84 3.46 11.22
C ARG A 13 -1.24 2.24 10.51
N HIS A 14 -1.05 2.34 9.20
CA HIS A 14 -0.42 1.26 8.43
C HIS A 14 1.06 1.07 8.80
N MET A 15 1.85 2.15 8.84
CA MET A 15 3.29 2.06 9.12
C MET A 15 3.58 1.50 10.52
N SER A 16 2.70 1.77 11.50
CA SER A 16 2.83 1.21 12.86
C SER A 16 2.83 -0.33 12.92
N VAL A 17 2.31 -1.01 11.90
CA VAL A 17 2.22 -2.49 11.85
C VAL A 17 2.93 -3.12 10.64
N TYR A 18 3.52 -2.31 9.75
CA TYR A 18 4.13 -2.78 8.50
C TYR A 18 5.57 -3.29 8.65
N GLY A 19 5.96 -3.65 9.87
CA GLY A 19 7.28 -4.19 10.20
C GLY A 19 8.24 -3.13 10.74
N ALA A 20 9.17 -3.57 11.59
CA ALA A 20 10.18 -2.71 12.20
C ALA A 20 11.27 -2.33 11.19
N HIS A 21 11.85 -1.14 11.35
CA HIS A 21 12.95 -0.60 10.53
C HIS A 21 12.62 -0.48 9.03
N ASN A 22 11.36 -0.25 8.70
CA ASN A 22 10.91 -0.18 7.31
C ASN A 22 11.45 1.08 6.59
N GLU A 23 11.87 2.10 7.33
CA GLU A 23 12.55 3.30 6.84
C GLU A 23 13.87 3.00 6.12
N GLU A 24 14.56 1.91 6.49
CA GLU A 24 15.78 1.48 5.81
C GLU A 24 15.48 0.89 4.42
N ARG A 25 14.25 0.40 4.20
CA ARG A 25 13.80 -0.21 2.95
C ARG A 25 13.04 0.78 2.06
N LEU A 26 12.10 1.53 2.64
CA LEU A 26 11.23 2.49 1.95
C LEU A 26 11.94 3.83 1.77
N THR A 27 12.89 3.86 0.85
CA THR A 27 13.78 5.02 0.60
C THR A 27 13.43 5.81 -0.65
N GLY A 28 12.47 5.33 -1.46
CA GLY A 28 12.21 5.88 -2.80
C GLY A 28 13.14 5.32 -3.88
N LEU A 29 14.16 4.56 -3.49
CA LEU A 29 15.08 3.86 -4.38
C LEU A 29 14.67 2.39 -4.54
N HIS A 30 15.23 1.72 -5.56
CA HIS A 30 15.10 0.26 -5.73
C HIS A 30 13.65 -0.26 -5.80
N GLU A 31 12.80 0.38 -6.61
CA GLU A 31 11.39 0.00 -6.76
C GLU A 31 10.61 0.08 -5.43
N THR A 32 10.90 1.08 -4.60
CA THR A 32 10.13 1.41 -3.38
C THR A 32 9.68 2.86 -3.40
N GLN A 33 8.68 3.19 -2.58
CA GLN A 33 8.34 4.57 -2.26
C GLN A 33 9.09 4.99 -0.99
N ALA A 34 9.36 6.29 -0.83
CA ALA A 34 9.88 6.85 0.42
C ALA A 34 8.84 6.71 1.56
N ILE A 35 9.29 6.43 2.78
CA ILE A 35 8.41 6.14 3.93
C ILE A 35 7.48 7.31 4.29
N ASP A 36 7.88 8.54 3.99
CA ASP A 36 7.17 9.79 4.26
C ASP A 36 6.25 10.23 3.10
N GLN A 37 6.25 9.48 1.99
CA GLN A 37 5.44 9.78 0.82
C GLN A 37 4.42 8.67 0.55
N PHE A 38 3.30 9.05 -0.06
CA PHE A 38 2.28 8.13 -0.50
C PHE A 38 1.89 8.39 -1.94
N SER A 39 1.91 7.34 -2.76
CA SER A 39 1.43 7.39 -4.14
C SER A 39 0.82 6.06 -4.57
N TYR A 40 -0.03 6.10 -5.58
CA TYR A 40 -0.56 4.92 -6.25
C TYR A 40 -0.60 5.13 -7.76
N GLY A 41 -0.43 4.05 -8.52
CA GLY A 41 -0.37 4.14 -9.98
C GLY A 41 -0.58 2.82 -10.69
N VAL A 42 -1.03 2.90 -11.95
CA VAL A 42 -1.15 1.73 -12.84
C VAL A 42 0.23 1.28 -13.28
N SER A 43 0.56 0.02 -13.01
CA SER A 43 1.85 -0.60 -13.31
C SER A 43 3.06 0.08 -12.65
N ASP A 44 2.84 0.99 -11.70
CA ASP A 44 3.90 1.74 -11.04
C ASP A 44 4.54 0.90 -9.92
N ARG A 45 5.81 0.53 -10.11
CA ARG A 45 6.61 -0.19 -9.11
C ARG A 45 7.39 0.74 -8.19
N GLY A 46 7.36 2.04 -8.37
CA GLY A 46 7.85 3.01 -7.39
C GLY A 46 6.76 3.41 -6.38
N ALA A 47 5.49 3.19 -6.70
CA ALA A 47 4.38 3.59 -5.86
C ALA A 47 4.22 2.75 -4.58
N SER A 48 3.57 3.36 -3.58
CA SER A 48 3.13 2.70 -2.35
C SER A 48 2.10 1.59 -2.64
N ILE A 49 1.10 1.91 -3.48
CA ILE A 49 0.11 0.95 -3.97
C ILE A 49 0.22 0.83 -5.47
N ARG A 50 0.44 -0.39 -5.96
CA ARG A 50 0.43 -0.70 -7.38
C ARG A 50 -0.94 -1.22 -7.81
N VAL A 51 -1.45 -0.65 -8.89
CA VAL A 51 -2.62 -1.19 -9.62
C VAL A 51 -2.09 -2.02 -10.79
N PRO A 52 -2.35 -3.34 -10.85
CA PRO A 52 -1.94 -4.17 -11.98
C PRO A 52 -2.48 -3.65 -13.31
N ALA A 53 -1.69 -3.79 -14.39
CA ALA A 53 -2.06 -3.34 -15.74
C ALA A 53 -3.40 -3.92 -16.25
N SER A 54 -3.77 -5.11 -15.77
CA SER A 54 -5.02 -5.78 -16.16
C SER A 54 -6.25 -5.12 -15.54
N VAL A 55 -6.12 -4.42 -14.41
CA VAL A 55 -7.29 -3.87 -13.70
C VAL A 55 -8.04 -2.85 -14.56
N PRO A 56 -7.39 -1.87 -15.22
CA PRO A 56 -8.09 -0.97 -16.14
C PRO A 56 -8.69 -1.69 -17.36
N THR A 57 -8.01 -2.71 -17.90
CA THR A 57 -8.52 -3.47 -19.06
C THR A 57 -9.72 -4.35 -18.70
N ASP A 58 -9.79 -4.79 -17.44
CA ASP A 58 -10.84 -5.67 -16.91
C ASP A 58 -11.99 -4.87 -16.26
N GLY A 59 -12.15 -3.59 -16.64
CA GLY A 59 -13.25 -2.75 -16.14
C GLY A 59 -13.13 -2.36 -14.67
N TRP A 60 -11.89 -2.17 -14.19
CA TRP A 60 -11.57 -1.88 -12.78
C TRP A 60 -11.90 -3.02 -11.81
N VAL A 61 -11.98 -4.25 -12.30
CA VAL A 61 -12.12 -5.46 -11.51
C VAL A 61 -10.75 -6.10 -11.31
N GLY A 62 -10.40 -6.46 -10.07
CA GLY A 62 -9.15 -7.15 -9.77
C GLY A 62 -8.66 -6.85 -8.36
N ARG A 63 -7.36 -6.53 -8.23
CA ARG A 63 -6.72 -6.31 -6.93
C ARG A 63 -5.87 -5.04 -6.91
N LEU A 64 -5.65 -4.54 -5.71
CA LEU A 64 -4.62 -3.55 -5.40
C LEU A 64 -3.46 -4.28 -4.71
N GLU A 65 -2.24 -3.80 -4.91
CA GLU A 65 -1.05 -4.35 -4.27
C GLU A 65 -0.38 -3.29 -3.41
N ASP A 66 -0.52 -3.42 -2.08
CA ASP A 66 0.20 -2.58 -1.13
C ASP A 66 1.64 -3.10 -0.97
N ARG A 67 2.61 -2.27 -1.34
CA ARG A 67 4.05 -2.63 -1.42
C ARG A 67 4.86 -2.11 -0.23
N ARG A 68 4.16 -1.48 0.72
CA ARG A 68 4.76 -0.92 1.93
C ARG A 68 5.00 -1.91 3.07
N PRO A 69 4.34 -3.07 3.19
CA PRO A 69 4.71 -4.04 4.22
C PRO A 69 6.15 -4.54 4.05
N ALA A 70 6.92 -4.56 5.15
CA ALA A 70 8.24 -5.18 5.19
C ALA A 70 8.14 -6.70 5.33
N SER A 71 9.23 -7.40 5.02
CA SER A 71 9.33 -8.87 5.10
C SER A 71 9.17 -9.42 6.53
N ASN A 72 9.43 -8.61 7.55
CA ASN A 72 9.30 -8.95 8.97
C ASN A 72 7.95 -8.53 9.58
N GLY A 73 7.01 -8.02 8.78
CA GLY A 73 5.70 -7.59 9.25
C GLY A 73 4.82 -8.75 9.71
N ASP A 74 4.02 -8.53 10.75
CA ASP A 74 3.05 -9.51 11.25
C ASP A 74 1.84 -9.58 10.28
N PRO A 75 1.62 -10.70 9.58
CA PRO A 75 0.58 -10.81 8.56
C PRO A 75 -0.84 -10.60 9.14
N TYR A 76 -1.07 -10.93 10.42
CA TYR A 76 -2.37 -10.74 11.04
C TYR A 76 -2.67 -9.27 11.30
N LYS A 77 -1.69 -8.52 11.80
CA LYS A 77 -1.83 -7.07 12.02
C LYS A 77 -1.97 -6.31 10.70
N ILE A 78 -1.16 -6.67 9.71
CA ILE A 78 -1.22 -6.10 8.36
C ILE A 78 -2.60 -6.37 7.73
N GLY A 79 -3.07 -7.62 7.78
CA GLY A 79 -4.39 -7.97 7.26
C GLY A 79 -5.52 -7.21 7.96
N ALA A 80 -5.47 -7.10 9.28
CA ALA A 80 -6.48 -6.39 10.07
C ALA A 80 -6.58 -4.90 9.68
N VAL A 81 -5.45 -4.19 9.58
CA VAL A 81 -5.45 -2.76 9.23
C VAL A 81 -5.91 -2.52 7.78
N ILE A 82 -5.55 -3.41 6.85
CA ILE A 82 -6.03 -3.35 5.46
C ILE A 82 -7.55 -3.51 5.40
N ILE A 83 -8.11 -4.49 6.12
CA ILE A 83 -9.56 -4.71 6.18
C ILE A 83 -10.28 -3.51 6.79
N GLU A 84 -9.73 -2.96 7.87
CA GLU A 84 -10.29 -1.78 8.53
C GLU A 84 -10.34 -0.57 7.58
N THR A 85 -9.22 -0.23 6.95
CA THR A 85 -9.13 0.90 6.02
C THR A 85 -10.04 0.70 4.81
N THR A 86 -10.05 -0.49 4.20
CA THR A 86 -10.91 -0.76 3.04
C THR A 86 -12.39 -0.70 3.39
N LYS A 87 -12.82 -1.23 4.54
CA LYS A 87 -14.21 -1.10 5.01
C LYS A 87 -14.63 0.33 5.29
N SER A 88 -13.74 1.18 5.79
CA SER A 88 -14.04 2.59 6.04
C SER A 88 -14.23 3.43 4.77
N ALA A 89 -13.77 2.91 3.62
CA ALA A 89 -13.78 3.59 2.33
C ALA A 89 -14.84 3.04 1.36
N MET A 90 -15.61 2.04 1.79
CA MET A 90 -16.76 1.46 1.06
C MET A 90 -18.01 2.33 1.19
#